data_AF-A0A074RY79-F1
#
_entry.id   AF-A0A074RY79-F1
#
_cell.length_a   1.000
_cell.length_b   1.000
_cell.length_c   1.000
_cell.angle_alpha   90.00
_cell.angle_beta   90.00
_cell.angle_gamma   90.00
#
_symmetry.space_group_name_H-M   'P 1'
#
loop_
_entity.id
_entity.type
_entity.pdbx_description
1 polymer ?
#
loop_
_entity_poly.entity_id
_entity_poly.type
_entity_poly.pdbx_seq_one_letter_code
_entity_poly.pdbx_strand_id
1 'polypeptide(L)'
;MYSAVVLLSLYLAAVQAQQVGTNKAEVHPPLPWQKCTKSGGCVTQSSAKVVLDANWRWVHTTTGYTNCYTGQKWDSTICPDGATCAKNCAVDGADYSGTYGITASGGALTLKFVTKGDGTNVGSRVYLMASDDTKYEMFKLKNQEFTFDVDVSNLPCGLNGALYFTEMDADGGMAKYPNNKAGAKYGTGYCDAQCPKDIKFINGEGNVAGWNGAPNDPNSGTGGYGTCCTEMDIWEANSMATAYTPHPCSVNGQTRCSGTQCSDYCDQPGCDFNSYRMGDKSFYGKGLTVDTNKKMTVVTQFITADGTANGALTEIRRIYVQDGKVIQNSKTKVSGMDAYDSVTDKFCAAQKTTFNDQNVFANKGGLATMDKSFAKGHVLVLSIWDDHAANMLWLDSDYPVGASTTTPGVARGACATSSGVPADIEAASPNASVTFSNIKFGDIGSTYGSGSTPTTPTTSAPATTTTASSGTVAHYGQCGGIGYTGPTACVSPYTCVKNGDYYSQCL
;
A
#
# COMPACT_ATOMS: atom_id res chain seq x y z
N MET A 1 2.16 -33.99 -63.93
CA MET A 1 1.47 -33.18 -62.90
C MET A 1 1.65 -33.90 -61.57
N TYR A 2 2.70 -33.57 -60.80
CA TYR A 2 2.86 -34.04 -59.43
C TYR A 2 3.32 -32.84 -58.61
N SER A 3 2.37 -32.19 -57.94
CA SER A 3 2.64 -31.11 -56.99
C SER A 3 2.96 -31.75 -55.63
N ALA A 4 4.23 -31.67 -55.22
CA ALA A 4 4.65 -32.03 -53.88
C ALA A 4 4.18 -30.94 -52.90
N VAL A 5 3.31 -31.33 -51.97
CA VAL A 5 2.88 -30.49 -50.85
C VAL A 5 3.95 -30.55 -49.76
N VAL A 6 4.58 -29.42 -49.48
CA VAL A 6 5.50 -29.25 -48.34
C VAL A 6 4.66 -29.00 -47.10
N LEU A 7 4.64 -29.97 -46.19
CA LEU A 7 4.13 -29.82 -44.82
C LEU A 7 5.15 -29.00 -44.01
N LEU A 8 4.85 -27.71 -43.83
CA LEU A 8 5.60 -26.82 -42.95
C LEU A 8 5.17 -27.12 -41.50
N SER A 9 5.95 -27.93 -40.79
CA SER A 9 5.80 -28.15 -39.35
C SER A 9 6.16 -26.88 -38.58
N LEU A 10 5.14 -26.14 -38.16
CA LEU A 10 5.23 -25.03 -37.20
C LEU A 10 5.62 -25.60 -35.83
N TYR A 11 6.92 -25.57 -35.51
CA TYR A 11 7.38 -25.63 -34.13
C TYR A 11 7.01 -24.30 -33.45
N LEU A 12 5.85 -24.26 -32.79
CA LEU A 12 5.55 -23.26 -31.79
C LEU A 12 6.52 -23.47 -30.63
N ALA A 13 7.67 -22.79 -30.67
CA ALA A 13 8.51 -22.62 -29.51
C ALA A 13 7.68 -21.88 -28.46
N ALA A 14 7.20 -22.61 -27.45
CA ALA A 14 6.55 -22.02 -26.29
C ALA A 14 7.58 -21.09 -25.64
N VAL A 15 7.38 -19.78 -25.82
CA VAL A 15 8.26 -18.77 -25.23
C VAL A 15 8.01 -18.77 -23.72
N GLN A 16 8.88 -19.44 -22.99
CA GLN A 16 8.92 -19.43 -21.53
C GLN A 16 9.54 -18.10 -21.03
N ALA A 17 9.22 -17.69 -19.80
CA ALA A 17 9.21 -16.35 -19.19
C ALA A 17 9.44 -16.47 -17.65
N GLN A 18 9.65 -15.43 -16.84
CA GLN A 18 9.52 -15.47 -15.36
C GLN A 18 8.20 -16.14 -14.99
N GLN A 19 8.30 -17.33 -14.42
CA GLN A 19 7.16 -18.22 -14.29
C GLN A 19 6.48 -18.12 -12.93
N VAL A 20 5.33 -18.78 -12.87
CA VAL A 20 4.58 -19.05 -11.65
C VAL A 20 4.98 -20.42 -11.12
N GLY A 21 5.44 -20.47 -9.87
CA GLY A 21 5.68 -21.71 -9.14
C GLY A 21 4.37 -22.40 -8.81
N THR A 22 4.41 -23.71 -8.60
CA THR A 22 3.21 -24.51 -8.29
C THR A 22 3.39 -25.39 -7.06
N ASN A 23 4.50 -25.27 -6.33
CA ASN A 23 4.72 -26.07 -5.13
C ASN A 23 3.90 -25.53 -3.95
N LYS A 24 3.63 -24.22 -3.91
CA LYS A 24 2.73 -23.60 -2.92
C LYS A 24 1.68 -22.74 -3.62
N ALA A 25 0.42 -22.97 -3.28
CA ALA A 25 -0.66 -22.12 -3.78
C ALA A 25 -0.55 -20.70 -3.22
N GLU A 26 -0.75 -19.70 -4.08
CA GLU A 26 -0.83 -18.31 -3.65
C GLU A 26 -2.23 -17.97 -3.14
N VAL A 27 -2.32 -17.61 -1.86
CA VAL A 27 -3.57 -17.25 -1.17
C VAL A 27 -3.36 -15.95 -0.40
N HIS A 28 -3.87 -14.85 -0.95
CA HIS A 28 -3.72 -13.51 -0.38
C HIS A 28 -4.56 -13.33 0.90
N PRO A 29 -3.98 -12.79 2.00
CA PRO A 29 -4.73 -12.43 3.20
C PRO A 29 -5.75 -11.30 2.93
N PRO A 30 -6.97 -11.37 3.50
CA PRO A 30 -8.00 -10.35 3.29
C PRO A 30 -7.66 -9.06 4.04
N LEU A 31 -7.83 -7.92 3.38
CA LEU A 31 -7.69 -6.59 3.98
C LEU A 31 -8.80 -5.67 3.46
N PRO A 32 -10.03 -5.78 3.99
CA PRO A 32 -11.11 -4.89 3.60
C PRO A 32 -10.78 -3.44 3.97
N TRP A 33 -11.13 -2.52 3.09
CA TRP A 33 -10.99 -1.06 3.26
C TRP A 33 -12.31 -0.37 2.92
N GLN A 34 -12.42 0.96 3.08
CA GLN A 34 -13.67 1.68 2.82
C GLN A 34 -13.50 2.83 1.82
N LYS A 35 -14.42 2.90 0.86
CA LYS A 35 -14.53 4.03 -0.06
C LYS A 35 -15.57 5.01 0.44
N CYS A 36 -15.19 6.25 0.68
CA CYS A 36 -16.03 7.25 1.32
C CYS A 36 -16.42 8.38 0.36
N THR A 37 -17.63 8.92 0.54
CA THR A 37 -18.08 10.15 -0.12
C THR A 37 -18.73 11.08 0.89
N LYS A 38 -18.74 12.39 0.62
CA LYS A 38 -19.38 13.36 1.53
C LYS A 38 -20.86 13.10 1.75
N SER A 39 -21.56 12.63 0.72
CA SER A 39 -23.02 12.43 0.75
C SER A 39 -23.46 11.00 1.07
N GLY A 40 -22.63 10.00 0.75
CA GLY A 40 -22.99 8.59 0.85
C GLY A 40 -22.38 7.83 2.04
N GLY A 41 -21.52 8.49 2.82
CA GLY A 41 -20.74 7.82 3.87
C GLY A 41 -19.71 6.85 3.26
N CYS A 42 -19.36 5.79 4.00
CA CYS A 42 -18.29 4.87 3.63
C CYS A 42 -18.82 3.48 3.28
N VAL A 43 -18.49 2.98 2.09
CA VAL A 43 -18.82 1.64 1.60
C VAL A 43 -17.60 0.73 1.68
N THR A 44 -17.73 -0.38 2.41
CA THR A 44 -16.68 -1.38 2.56
C THR A 44 -16.40 -2.13 1.26
N GLN A 45 -15.14 -2.18 0.86
CA GLN A 45 -14.59 -2.99 -0.22
C GLN A 45 -14.14 -4.34 0.38
N SER A 46 -15.08 -5.25 0.60
CA SER A 46 -14.89 -6.45 1.44
C SER A 46 -13.98 -7.53 0.83
N SER A 47 -13.77 -7.51 -0.49
CA SER A 47 -13.01 -8.52 -1.21
C SER A 47 -11.54 -8.16 -1.44
N ALA A 48 -11.10 -6.98 -0.98
CA ALA A 48 -9.71 -6.55 -1.11
C ALA A 48 -8.79 -7.42 -0.25
N LYS A 49 -7.57 -7.64 -0.74
CA LYS A 49 -6.56 -8.51 -0.15
C LYS A 49 -5.19 -7.87 -0.22
N VAL A 50 -4.19 -8.46 0.43
CA VAL A 50 -2.79 -8.06 0.29
C VAL A 50 -1.95 -9.15 -0.35
N VAL A 51 -0.97 -8.76 -1.15
CA VAL A 51 -0.01 -9.66 -1.78
C VAL A 51 1.42 -9.32 -1.37
N LEU A 52 2.23 -10.33 -1.07
CA LEU A 52 3.66 -10.19 -0.79
C LEU A 52 4.45 -9.86 -2.05
N ASP A 53 5.36 -8.89 -1.93
CA ASP A 53 6.35 -8.53 -2.95
C ASP A 53 7.20 -9.74 -3.40
N ALA A 54 7.47 -9.81 -4.71
CA ALA A 54 8.16 -10.93 -5.34
C ALA A 54 9.60 -11.17 -4.82
N ASN A 55 10.26 -10.18 -4.27
CA ASN A 55 11.63 -10.24 -3.74
C ASN A 55 11.75 -11.17 -2.53
N TRP A 56 10.67 -11.33 -1.74
CA TRP A 56 10.63 -12.21 -0.57
C TRP A 56 10.30 -13.67 -0.90
N ARG A 57 9.78 -13.91 -2.10
CA ARG A 57 9.27 -15.22 -2.48
C ARG A 57 10.40 -16.18 -2.78
N TRP A 58 10.13 -17.46 -2.57
CA TRP A 58 11.02 -18.51 -3.01
C TRP A 58 11.09 -18.53 -4.55
N VAL A 59 12.31 -18.56 -5.08
CA VAL A 59 12.59 -18.60 -6.52
C VAL A 59 13.33 -19.89 -6.85
N HIS A 60 12.71 -20.75 -7.64
CA HIS A 60 13.23 -22.08 -7.96
C HIS A 60 13.03 -22.43 -9.43
N THR A 61 13.64 -23.53 -9.88
CA THR A 61 13.48 -24.02 -11.25
C THR A 61 12.02 -24.38 -11.55
N THR A 62 11.57 -24.08 -12.77
CA THR A 62 10.17 -24.28 -13.21
C THR A 62 9.68 -25.72 -13.15
N THR A 63 10.59 -26.68 -13.12
CA THR A 63 10.30 -28.13 -13.15
C THR A 63 10.71 -28.86 -11.87
N GLY A 64 11.11 -28.15 -10.81
CA GLY A 64 11.59 -28.81 -9.58
C GLY A 64 11.72 -27.86 -8.39
N TYR A 65 12.63 -28.21 -7.48
CA TYR A 65 12.83 -27.53 -6.19
C TYR A 65 14.22 -26.86 -6.09
N THR A 66 15.00 -26.86 -7.17
CA THR A 66 16.34 -26.28 -7.15
C THR A 66 16.24 -24.76 -7.11
N ASN A 67 16.82 -24.12 -6.09
CA ASN A 67 16.80 -22.67 -5.96
C ASN A 67 17.52 -22.00 -7.15
N CYS A 68 16.89 -20.98 -7.72
CA CYS A 68 17.57 -20.06 -8.62
C CYS A 68 18.34 -18.98 -7.86
N TYR A 69 17.93 -18.70 -6.63
CA TYR A 69 18.52 -17.69 -5.76
C TYR A 69 18.57 -18.21 -4.32
N THR A 70 19.74 -18.16 -3.67
CA THR A 70 19.93 -18.60 -2.28
C THR A 70 20.81 -17.61 -1.51
N GLY A 71 20.37 -17.19 -0.33
CA GLY A 71 21.03 -16.14 0.45
C GLY A 71 21.10 -14.85 -0.36
N GLN A 72 22.30 -14.51 -0.84
CA GLN A 72 22.56 -13.32 -1.65
C GLN A 72 23.00 -13.62 -3.10
N LYS A 73 22.84 -14.86 -3.59
CA LYS A 73 23.44 -15.31 -4.87
C LYS A 73 22.44 -15.98 -5.81
N TRP A 74 22.52 -15.63 -7.09
CA TRP A 74 21.92 -16.37 -8.19
C TRP A 74 22.74 -17.63 -8.52
N ASP A 75 22.08 -18.71 -8.90
CA ASP A 75 22.73 -19.88 -9.50
C ASP A 75 23.12 -19.55 -10.94
N SER A 76 24.43 -19.45 -11.21
CA SER A 76 24.94 -19.03 -12.52
C SER A 76 24.68 -20.03 -13.66
N THR A 77 24.39 -21.29 -13.34
CA THR A 77 24.07 -22.30 -14.35
C THR A 77 22.61 -22.18 -14.78
N ILE A 78 21.70 -21.90 -13.84
CA ILE A 78 20.28 -21.69 -14.11
C ILE A 78 20.02 -20.28 -14.67
N CYS A 79 20.74 -19.29 -14.15
CA CYS A 79 20.64 -17.88 -14.44
C CYS A 79 21.95 -17.32 -15.05
N PRO A 80 22.33 -17.72 -16.27
CA PRO A 80 23.52 -17.17 -16.94
C PRO A 80 23.30 -15.72 -17.43
N ASP A 81 22.05 -15.35 -17.69
CA ASP A 81 21.62 -14.01 -18.07
C ASP A 81 20.18 -13.76 -17.59
N GLY A 82 19.75 -12.50 -17.58
CA GLY A 82 18.46 -12.11 -17.01
C GLY A 82 17.25 -12.69 -17.74
N ALA A 83 17.31 -12.80 -19.07
CA ALA A 83 16.22 -13.35 -19.86
C ALA A 83 16.10 -14.86 -19.61
N THR A 84 17.20 -15.62 -19.71
CA THR A 84 17.25 -17.05 -19.42
C THR A 84 16.84 -17.36 -17.98
N CYS A 85 17.32 -16.56 -17.02
CA CYS A 85 16.95 -16.68 -15.62
C CYS A 85 15.44 -16.55 -15.43
N ALA A 86 14.81 -15.55 -16.05
CA ALA A 86 13.35 -15.42 -16.03
C ALA A 86 12.70 -16.70 -16.57
N LYS A 87 13.10 -17.23 -17.72
CA LYS A 87 12.47 -18.45 -18.29
C LYS A 87 12.59 -19.68 -17.40
N ASN A 88 13.74 -19.85 -16.77
CA ASN A 88 14.09 -21.05 -16.01
C ASN A 88 13.57 -21.02 -14.57
N CYS A 89 13.19 -19.84 -14.07
CA CYS A 89 12.85 -19.62 -12.68
C CYS A 89 11.40 -19.23 -12.49
N ALA A 90 10.82 -19.78 -11.43
CA ALA A 90 9.46 -19.56 -11.03
C ALA A 90 9.43 -18.89 -9.65
N VAL A 91 8.51 -17.94 -9.49
CA VAL A 91 8.19 -17.34 -8.21
C VAL A 91 6.99 -18.09 -7.62
N ASP A 92 7.14 -18.67 -6.43
CA ASP A 92 6.12 -19.54 -5.82
C ASP A 92 5.19 -18.79 -4.84
N GLY A 93 4.14 -19.48 -4.37
CA GLY A 93 3.23 -18.96 -3.37
C GLY A 93 3.88 -18.76 -1.99
N ALA A 94 3.22 -17.97 -1.14
CA ALA A 94 3.75 -17.56 0.16
C ALA A 94 2.98 -18.17 1.35
N ASP A 95 3.70 -18.56 2.41
CA ASP A 95 3.11 -18.74 3.74
C ASP A 95 3.25 -17.43 4.53
N TYR A 96 2.23 -16.59 4.37
CA TYR A 96 2.17 -15.24 4.94
C TYR A 96 2.47 -15.20 6.43
N SER A 97 1.80 -16.03 7.23
CA SER A 97 1.93 -15.96 8.69
C SER A 97 3.16 -16.69 9.21
N GLY A 98 3.39 -17.93 8.78
CA GLY A 98 4.42 -18.79 9.38
C GLY A 98 5.83 -18.44 8.91
N THR A 99 5.97 -17.95 7.67
CA THR A 99 7.28 -17.60 7.08
C THR A 99 7.55 -16.10 7.15
N TYR A 100 6.55 -15.26 6.84
CA TYR A 100 6.75 -13.82 6.65
C TYR A 100 6.20 -12.95 7.77
N GLY A 101 5.49 -13.53 8.76
CA GLY A 101 4.93 -12.77 9.88
C GLY A 101 3.85 -11.76 9.49
N ILE A 102 3.18 -12.01 8.38
CA ILE A 102 2.10 -11.19 7.84
C ILE A 102 0.78 -11.81 8.26
N THR A 103 0.00 -11.07 9.04
CA THR A 103 -1.32 -11.51 9.50
C THR A 103 -2.35 -10.43 9.22
N ALA A 104 -3.55 -10.84 8.81
CA ALA A 104 -4.65 -9.92 8.57
C ALA A 104 -5.94 -10.44 9.19
N SER A 105 -6.67 -9.57 9.87
CA SER A 105 -7.95 -9.88 10.52
C SER A 105 -8.80 -8.63 10.67
N GLY A 106 -10.10 -8.71 10.34
CA GLY A 106 -11.06 -7.63 10.60
C GLY A 106 -10.74 -6.28 9.96
N GLY A 107 -9.95 -6.23 8.87
CA GLY A 107 -9.50 -4.96 8.26
C GLY A 107 -8.24 -4.37 8.90
N ALA A 108 -7.54 -5.14 9.74
CA ALA A 108 -6.21 -4.83 10.25
C ALA A 108 -5.17 -5.78 9.64
N LEU A 109 -4.02 -5.24 9.27
CA LEU A 109 -2.83 -5.92 8.79
C LEU A 109 -1.70 -5.68 9.80
N THR A 110 -1.15 -6.75 10.36
CA THR A 110 0.03 -6.69 11.21
C THR A 110 1.22 -7.29 10.48
N LEU A 111 2.30 -6.53 10.39
CA LEU A 111 3.58 -6.94 9.82
C LEU A 111 4.60 -7.08 10.94
N LYS A 112 5.10 -8.30 11.15
CA LYS A 112 6.17 -8.57 12.11
C LYS A 112 7.53 -8.31 11.47
N PHE A 113 8.47 -7.75 12.23
CA PHE A 113 9.81 -7.47 11.75
C PHE A 113 10.62 -8.74 11.51
N VAL A 114 10.75 -9.63 12.50
CA VAL A 114 11.49 -10.89 12.36
C VAL A 114 10.56 -12.09 12.55
N THR A 115 10.58 -13.01 11.58
CA THR A 115 9.83 -14.27 11.64
C THR A 115 10.78 -15.45 11.48
N LYS A 116 10.74 -16.37 12.45
CA LYS A 116 11.55 -17.59 12.46
C LYS A 116 10.67 -18.78 12.09
N GLY A 117 10.93 -19.39 10.94
CA GLY A 117 10.32 -20.62 10.44
C GLY A 117 11.43 -21.59 10.00
N ASP A 118 11.28 -22.18 8.79
CA ASP A 118 12.35 -23.00 8.17
C ASP A 118 13.62 -22.18 7.86
N GLY A 119 13.49 -20.86 7.81
CA GLY A 119 14.56 -19.87 7.80
C GLY A 119 14.22 -18.68 8.68
N THR A 120 15.05 -17.64 8.65
CA THR A 120 14.73 -16.36 9.30
C THR A 120 14.38 -15.33 8.22
N ASN A 121 13.17 -14.79 8.30
CA ASN A 121 12.73 -13.67 7.49
C ASN A 121 12.86 -12.36 8.27
N VAL A 122 13.39 -11.32 7.63
CA VAL A 122 13.49 -9.96 8.16
C VAL A 122 12.74 -9.01 7.23
N GLY A 123 11.86 -8.20 7.81
CA GLY A 123 11.03 -7.24 7.09
C GLY A 123 9.98 -7.88 6.18
N SER A 124 9.11 -7.04 5.63
CA SER A 124 8.17 -7.42 4.57
C SER A 124 7.66 -6.19 3.82
N ARG A 125 7.24 -6.40 2.58
CA ARG A 125 6.52 -5.40 1.77
C ARG A 125 5.34 -6.06 1.08
N VAL A 126 4.16 -5.44 1.19
CA VAL A 126 2.93 -5.95 0.59
C VAL A 126 2.19 -4.86 -0.18
N TYR A 127 1.36 -5.28 -1.13
CA TYR A 127 0.52 -4.40 -1.95
C TYR A 127 -0.95 -4.70 -1.76
N LEU A 128 -1.80 -3.67 -1.86
CA LEU A 128 -3.24 -3.87 -1.88
C LEU A 128 -3.71 -4.37 -3.25
N MET A 129 -4.40 -5.50 -3.27
CA MET A 129 -5.02 -6.09 -4.45
C MET A 129 -6.43 -5.51 -4.69
N ALA A 130 -6.77 -5.34 -5.96
CA ALA A 130 -8.12 -5.05 -6.41
C ALA A 130 -9.06 -6.23 -6.12
N SER A 131 -10.37 -5.99 -6.19
CA SER A 131 -11.40 -6.98 -5.85
C SER A 131 -11.35 -8.27 -6.67
N ASP A 132 -10.78 -8.22 -7.88
CA ASP A 132 -10.65 -9.38 -8.76
C ASP A 132 -9.47 -10.30 -8.41
N ASP A 133 -8.59 -9.87 -7.49
CA ASP A 133 -7.43 -10.61 -7.03
C ASP A 133 -6.39 -10.94 -8.12
N THR A 134 -6.42 -10.18 -9.22
CA THR A 134 -5.50 -10.33 -10.37
C THR A 134 -4.65 -9.09 -10.62
N LYS A 135 -5.10 -7.93 -10.15
CA LYS A 135 -4.42 -6.63 -10.27
C LYS A 135 -4.31 -5.95 -8.93
N TYR A 136 -3.40 -5.00 -8.82
CA TYR A 136 -3.35 -4.07 -7.71
C TYR A 136 -4.53 -3.10 -7.73
N GLU A 137 -4.96 -2.67 -6.55
CA GLU A 137 -5.91 -1.57 -6.41
C GLU A 137 -5.21 -0.24 -6.76
N MET A 138 -5.80 0.50 -7.70
CA MET A 138 -5.22 1.74 -8.22
C MET A 138 -5.92 2.98 -7.65
N PHE A 139 -5.21 3.76 -6.85
CA PHE A 139 -5.74 4.96 -6.19
C PHE A 139 -5.42 6.23 -6.96
N LYS A 140 -6.46 6.99 -7.34
CA LYS A 140 -6.33 8.30 -7.98
C LYS A 140 -6.40 9.41 -6.94
N LEU A 141 -5.25 9.89 -6.50
CA LEU A 141 -5.13 10.66 -5.25
C LEU A 141 -5.60 12.12 -5.35
N LYS A 142 -5.72 12.69 -6.56
CA LYS A 142 -6.07 14.12 -6.74
C LYS A 142 -7.43 14.47 -6.12
N ASN A 143 -7.44 15.50 -5.26
CA ASN A 143 -8.65 15.98 -4.57
C ASN A 143 -9.35 14.88 -3.76
N GLN A 144 -8.56 13.98 -3.19
CA GLN A 144 -9.03 12.90 -2.32
C GLN A 144 -8.32 13.00 -0.95
N GLU A 145 -8.83 12.23 -0.02
CA GLU A 145 -8.33 12.03 1.32
C GLU A 145 -8.09 10.54 1.54
N PHE A 146 -6.88 10.20 1.98
CA PHE A 146 -6.49 8.86 2.35
C PHE A 146 -6.29 8.81 3.86
N THR A 147 -6.82 7.78 4.52
CA THR A 147 -6.83 7.68 5.97
C THR A 147 -6.69 6.24 6.42
N PHE A 148 -5.99 6.05 7.52
CA PHE A 148 -5.80 4.75 8.14
C PHE A 148 -5.54 4.91 9.62
N ASP A 149 -5.80 3.87 10.39
CA ASP A 149 -5.33 3.75 11.76
C ASP A 149 -4.00 3.00 11.75
N VAL A 150 -3.07 3.42 12.62
CA VAL A 150 -1.76 2.77 12.79
C VAL A 150 -1.38 2.64 14.26
N ASP A 151 -0.79 1.49 14.58
CA ASP A 151 -0.10 1.25 15.84
C ASP A 151 1.39 1.00 15.57
N VAL A 152 2.22 1.94 16.04
CA VAL A 152 3.69 1.91 15.97
C VAL A 152 4.34 1.78 17.35
N SER A 153 3.55 1.50 18.40
CA SER A 153 4.04 1.46 19.79
C SER A 153 5.16 0.44 20.00
N ASN A 154 5.18 -0.60 19.16
CA ASN A 154 6.17 -1.66 19.11
C ASN A 154 7.23 -1.48 18.01
N LEU A 155 7.43 -0.27 17.50
CA LEU A 155 8.49 0.09 16.56
C LEU A 155 9.54 0.98 17.24
N PRO A 156 10.70 0.44 17.64
CA PRO A 156 11.80 1.22 18.24
C PRO A 156 12.56 2.06 17.19
N CYS A 157 13.57 2.81 17.66
CA CYS A 157 14.59 3.44 16.81
C CYS A 157 15.19 2.44 15.82
N GLY A 158 15.46 2.87 14.60
CA GLY A 158 16.09 2.03 13.58
C GLY A 158 15.14 1.23 12.69
N LEU A 159 13.85 1.16 13.04
CA LEU A 159 12.83 0.53 12.20
C LEU A 159 11.94 1.58 11.53
N ASN A 160 11.31 1.18 10.43
CA ASN A 160 10.29 1.95 9.76
C ASN A 160 9.12 1.02 9.39
N GLY A 161 7.94 1.32 9.94
CA GLY A 161 6.68 0.76 9.46
C GLY A 161 6.08 1.74 8.47
N ALA A 162 6.27 1.48 7.17
CA ALA A 162 5.91 2.44 6.13
C ALA A 162 4.57 2.10 5.46
N LEU A 163 3.86 3.15 5.06
CA LEU A 163 2.67 3.09 4.21
C LEU A 163 2.78 4.20 3.17
N TYR A 164 2.76 3.83 1.90
CA TYR A 164 3.10 4.74 0.80
C TYR A 164 2.44 4.32 -0.51
N PHE A 165 2.56 5.18 -1.52
CA PHE A 165 2.02 4.96 -2.86
C PHE A 165 3.13 5.02 -3.89
N THR A 166 3.10 4.11 -4.86
CA THR A 166 4.05 4.10 -5.98
C THR A 166 3.32 4.00 -7.32
N GLU A 167 3.92 4.59 -8.37
CA GLU A 167 3.39 4.59 -9.73
C GLU A 167 3.70 3.26 -10.48
N MET A 168 3.45 2.13 -9.80
CA MET A 168 3.53 0.78 -10.36
C MET A 168 2.40 0.51 -11.37
N ASP A 169 2.64 -0.43 -12.29
CA ASP A 169 1.60 -0.93 -13.18
C ASP A 169 0.60 -1.82 -12.43
N ALA A 170 -0.70 -1.64 -12.72
CA ALA A 170 -1.78 -2.38 -12.07
C ALA A 170 -1.65 -3.91 -12.18
N ASP A 171 -1.04 -4.43 -13.25
CA ASP A 171 -0.83 -5.87 -13.46
C ASP A 171 0.58 -6.34 -13.07
N GLY A 172 1.36 -5.50 -12.39
CA GLY A 172 2.75 -5.78 -12.03
C GLY A 172 3.68 -5.89 -13.24
N GLY A 173 3.29 -5.37 -14.40
CA GLY A 173 4.08 -5.33 -15.63
C GLY A 173 3.82 -6.49 -16.59
N MET A 174 2.83 -7.37 -16.34
CA MET A 174 2.56 -8.53 -17.20
C MET A 174 2.29 -8.16 -18.66
N ALA A 175 1.49 -7.13 -18.92
CA ALA A 175 1.15 -6.71 -20.28
C ALA A 175 2.35 -6.10 -21.02
N LYS A 176 3.25 -5.43 -20.31
CA LYS A 176 4.44 -4.78 -20.90
C LYS A 176 5.58 -5.76 -21.13
N TYR A 177 5.72 -6.76 -20.27
CA TYR A 177 6.87 -7.65 -20.24
C TYR A 177 6.42 -9.09 -20.47
N PRO A 178 6.54 -9.63 -21.70
CA PRO A 178 6.09 -10.99 -22.02
C PRO A 178 6.74 -12.07 -21.18
N ASN A 179 7.96 -11.78 -20.69
CA ASN A 179 8.68 -12.63 -19.77
C ASN A 179 8.20 -12.47 -18.32
N ASN A 180 7.12 -11.78 -18.00
CA ASN A 180 6.51 -11.81 -16.68
C ASN A 180 5.17 -12.55 -16.75
N LYS A 181 5.12 -13.78 -16.21
CA LYS A 181 3.87 -14.57 -16.08
C LYS A 181 3.29 -14.53 -14.69
N ALA A 182 4.01 -13.97 -13.72
CA ALA A 182 3.62 -13.95 -12.32
C ALA A 182 2.74 -12.74 -12.00
N GLY A 183 3.19 -11.53 -12.36
CA GLY A 183 2.39 -10.31 -12.26
C GLY A 183 2.02 -9.86 -10.85
N ALA A 184 1.01 -9.00 -10.78
CA ALA A 184 0.48 -8.47 -9.52
C ALA A 184 0.07 -9.58 -8.54
N LYS A 185 -0.45 -10.72 -9.04
CA LYS A 185 -0.79 -11.89 -8.22
C LYS A 185 0.41 -12.45 -7.42
N TYR A 186 1.64 -12.19 -7.86
CA TYR A 186 2.85 -12.61 -7.14
C TYR A 186 3.71 -11.41 -6.70
N GLY A 187 3.13 -10.21 -6.65
CA GLY A 187 3.82 -9.03 -6.15
C GLY A 187 4.95 -8.52 -7.04
N THR A 188 4.87 -8.68 -8.37
CA THR A 188 5.92 -8.18 -9.27
C THR A 188 5.77 -6.70 -9.61
N GLY A 189 6.82 -6.11 -10.18
CA GLY A 189 6.76 -4.79 -10.81
C GLY A 189 7.01 -3.62 -9.88
N TYR A 190 7.59 -3.88 -8.70
CA TYR A 190 7.94 -2.84 -7.75
C TYR A 190 8.85 -1.77 -8.37
N CYS A 191 8.62 -0.54 -7.94
CA CYS A 191 9.44 0.62 -8.20
C CYS A 191 9.16 1.65 -7.12
N ASP A 192 10.12 2.53 -6.89
CA ASP A 192 9.99 3.69 -6.02
C ASP A 192 10.96 4.80 -6.46
N ALA A 193 11.02 5.90 -5.72
CA ALA A 193 11.86 7.04 -6.08
C ALA A 193 13.35 6.84 -5.75
N GLN A 194 13.71 5.82 -4.98
CA GLN A 194 15.09 5.43 -4.71
C GLN A 194 15.73 4.68 -5.88
N CYS A 195 14.94 4.25 -6.87
CA CYS A 195 15.39 3.44 -8.00
C CYS A 195 16.13 2.15 -7.55
N PRO A 196 15.51 1.33 -6.69
CA PRO A 196 16.13 0.21 -5.99
C PRO A 196 16.74 -0.78 -6.96
N LYS A 197 17.98 -1.17 -6.66
CA LYS A 197 18.77 -2.12 -7.47
C LYS A 197 18.76 -3.53 -6.89
N ASP A 198 18.15 -3.72 -5.73
CA ASP A 198 18.02 -4.97 -5.01
C ASP A 198 16.83 -5.83 -5.47
N ILE A 199 15.99 -5.28 -6.37
CA ILE A 199 14.86 -5.99 -6.94
C ILE A 199 15.36 -7.12 -7.85
N LYS A 200 15.03 -8.36 -7.48
CA LYS A 200 15.47 -9.59 -8.17
C LYS A 200 14.95 -9.71 -9.60
N PHE A 201 13.74 -9.23 -9.89
CA PHE A 201 13.17 -9.27 -11.23
C PHE A 201 12.66 -7.91 -11.67
N ILE A 202 13.18 -7.38 -12.77
CA ILE A 202 12.80 -6.08 -13.33
C ILE A 202 12.50 -6.27 -14.82
N ASN A 203 11.36 -5.75 -15.28
CA ASN A 203 10.93 -5.83 -16.68
C ASN A 203 10.84 -7.27 -17.24
N GLY A 204 10.48 -8.24 -16.40
CA GLY A 204 10.41 -9.66 -16.77
C GLY A 204 11.78 -10.32 -16.99
N GLU A 205 12.85 -9.75 -16.47
CA GLU A 205 14.21 -10.32 -16.51
C GLU A 205 14.73 -10.46 -15.07
N GLY A 206 15.49 -11.53 -14.80
CA GLY A 206 16.28 -11.61 -13.58
C GLY A 206 17.37 -10.52 -13.59
N ASN A 207 17.53 -9.79 -12.50
CA ASN A 207 18.51 -8.71 -12.37
C ASN A 207 19.94 -9.24 -12.11
N VAL A 208 20.33 -10.27 -12.85
CA VAL A 208 21.55 -11.07 -12.61
C VAL A 208 22.81 -10.32 -13.02
N ALA A 209 22.73 -9.49 -14.07
CA ALA A 209 23.87 -8.79 -14.62
C ALA A 209 24.50 -7.86 -13.57
N GLY A 210 25.76 -8.10 -13.21
CA GLY A 210 26.45 -7.31 -12.19
C GLY A 210 25.93 -7.51 -10.77
N TRP A 211 25.20 -8.60 -10.50
CA TRP A 211 24.69 -8.90 -9.15
C TRP A 211 25.84 -9.03 -8.15
N ASN A 212 25.78 -8.23 -7.10
CA ASN A 212 26.71 -8.28 -5.97
C ASN A 212 25.93 -8.38 -4.67
N GLY A 213 26.20 -9.40 -3.87
CA GLY A 213 25.55 -9.57 -2.57
C GLY A 213 25.93 -8.44 -1.61
N ALA A 214 24.98 -8.02 -0.78
CA ALA A 214 25.20 -6.96 0.18
C ALA A 214 26.19 -7.41 1.28
N PRO A 215 27.09 -6.53 1.76
CA PRO A 215 28.07 -6.90 2.77
C PRO A 215 27.46 -7.06 4.17
N ASN A 216 26.34 -6.39 4.44
CA ASN A 216 25.68 -6.33 5.74
C ASN A 216 24.23 -6.84 5.71
N ASP A 217 23.80 -7.49 4.62
CA ASP A 217 22.50 -8.15 4.51
C ASP A 217 22.69 -9.54 3.85
N PRO A 218 22.45 -10.65 4.58
CA PRO A 218 22.65 -12.00 4.05
C PRO A 218 21.59 -12.44 3.02
N ASN A 219 20.49 -11.68 2.87
CA ASN A 219 19.34 -12.01 2.05
C ASN A 219 19.18 -11.12 0.80
N SER A 220 20.05 -10.12 0.66
CA SER A 220 19.96 -9.11 -0.39
C SER A 220 21.29 -8.89 -1.13
N GLY A 221 21.19 -8.12 -2.20
CA GLY A 221 22.28 -7.72 -3.06
C GLY A 221 21.77 -6.72 -4.08
N THR A 222 22.61 -6.25 -4.98
CA THR A 222 22.20 -5.30 -6.02
C THR A 222 22.65 -5.78 -7.38
N GLY A 223 21.74 -5.73 -8.36
CA GLY A 223 22.06 -5.96 -9.77
C GLY A 223 22.56 -4.70 -10.49
N GLY A 224 22.75 -4.82 -11.79
CA GLY A 224 23.16 -3.72 -12.67
C GLY A 224 22.04 -2.73 -12.98
N TYR A 225 20.79 -3.15 -12.79
CA TYR A 225 19.60 -2.33 -13.02
C TYR A 225 18.90 -1.94 -11.71
N GLY A 226 18.26 -0.78 -11.73
CA GLY A 226 17.26 -0.40 -10.73
C GLY A 226 15.89 -0.16 -11.37
N THR A 227 14.88 0.11 -10.56
CA THR A 227 13.48 0.30 -11.00
C THR A 227 12.87 1.54 -10.36
N CYS A 228 12.69 2.59 -11.15
CA CYS A 228 12.30 3.93 -10.73
C CYS A 228 10.83 4.21 -10.99
N CYS A 229 10.15 4.90 -10.08
CA CYS A 229 8.89 5.59 -10.38
C CYS A 229 8.56 6.64 -9.31
N THR A 230 7.61 7.52 -9.62
CA THR A 230 7.12 8.52 -8.64
C THR A 230 6.56 7.83 -7.41
N GLU A 231 6.88 8.38 -6.25
CA GLU A 231 6.50 7.84 -4.94
C GLU A 231 5.88 8.93 -4.07
N MET A 232 4.90 8.54 -3.26
CA MET A 232 4.29 9.38 -2.24
C MET A 232 4.27 8.63 -0.92
N ASP A 233 5.19 9.01 -0.05
CA ASP A 233 5.27 8.49 1.31
C ASP A 233 4.23 9.14 2.19
N ILE A 234 3.15 8.41 2.44
CA ILE A 234 2.11 8.85 3.35
C ILE A 234 2.62 8.79 4.78
N TRP A 235 3.41 7.76 5.09
CA TRP A 235 3.83 7.45 6.43
C TRP A 235 5.13 6.66 6.40
N GLU A 236 6.19 7.29 6.85
CA GLU A 236 7.41 6.61 7.29
C GLU A 236 7.56 6.89 8.76
N ALA A 237 7.60 5.86 9.60
CA ALA A 237 7.60 6.09 11.04
C ALA A 237 8.06 4.90 11.87
N ASN A 238 8.49 5.27 13.07
CA ASN A 238 8.48 4.41 14.24
C ASN A 238 7.89 5.18 15.42
N SER A 239 8.04 4.68 16.64
CA SER A 239 7.51 5.34 17.84
C SER A 239 8.20 6.66 18.20
N MET A 240 9.30 7.02 17.53
CA MET A 240 10.15 8.18 17.87
C MET A 240 10.05 9.33 16.87
N ALA A 241 9.84 9.03 15.59
CA ALA A 241 9.69 10.03 14.53
C ALA A 241 8.75 9.56 13.42
N THR A 242 8.23 10.52 12.65
CA THR A 242 7.48 10.24 11.43
C THR A 242 7.70 11.32 10.37
N ALA A 243 7.67 10.94 9.10
CA ALA A 243 7.69 11.82 7.94
C ALA A 243 6.58 11.47 6.94
N TYR A 244 6.21 12.46 6.12
CA TYR A 244 5.48 12.25 4.88
C TYR A 244 6.08 13.08 3.76
N THR A 245 6.26 12.47 2.60
CA THR A 245 7.23 12.95 1.61
C THR A 245 6.77 12.63 0.18
N PRO A 246 6.50 13.62 -0.67
CA PRO A 246 6.37 13.39 -2.11
C PRO A 246 7.74 13.33 -2.80
N HIS A 247 7.89 12.37 -3.70
CA HIS A 247 9.10 12.12 -4.48
C HIS A 247 8.79 12.08 -5.99
N PRO A 248 8.84 13.22 -6.70
CA PRO A 248 8.59 13.28 -8.13
C PRO A 248 9.74 12.67 -8.93
N CYS A 249 9.39 11.98 -10.02
CA CYS A 249 10.37 11.50 -11.01
C CYS A 249 10.14 12.14 -12.38
N SER A 250 11.21 12.33 -13.14
CA SER A 250 11.13 12.82 -14.53
C SER A 250 10.65 11.75 -15.54
N VAL A 251 10.49 10.50 -15.08
CA VAL A 251 9.96 9.38 -15.87
C VAL A 251 8.46 9.18 -15.63
N ASN A 252 7.81 8.40 -16.49
CA ASN A 252 6.37 8.17 -16.45
C ASN A 252 6.09 6.68 -16.16
N GLY A 253 5.55 6.40 -14.98
CA GLY A 253 5.36 5.04 -14.46
C GLY A 253 6.68 4.33 -14.18
N GLN A 254 6.57 3.03 -13.86
CA GLN A 254 7.73 2.17 -13.67
C GLN A 254 8.71 2.25 -14.85
N THR A 255 9.97 2.52 -14.54
CA THR A 255 11.06 2.65 -15.52
C THR A 255 12.33 2.01 -14.98
N ARG A 256 12.88 1.02 -15.72
CA ARG A 256 14.19 0.44 -15.42
C ARG A 256 15.30 1.46 -15.69
N CYS A 257 16.25 1.59 -14.76
CA CYS A 257 17.42 2.47 -14.87
C CYS A 257 18.72 1.67 -14.88
N SER A 258 19.81 2.29 -15.38
CA SER A 258 21.17 1.77 -15.30
C SER A 258 22.19 2.91 -15.12
N GLY A 259 23.31 2.63 -14.45
CA GLY A 259 24.34 3.65 -14.22
C GLY A 259 23.79 4.90 -13.52
N THR A 260 24.11 6.09 -14.04
CA THR A 260 23.66 7.37 -13.46
C THR A 260 22.16 7.58 -13.56
N GLN A 261 21.46 6.89 -14.46
CA GLN A 261 20.00 7.00 -14.57
C GLN A 261 19.29 6.70 -13.24
N CYS A 262 19.85 5.79 -12.44
CA CYS A 262 19.26 5.40 -11.15
C CYS A 262 19.37 6.49 -10.08
N SER A 263 20.26 7.46 -10.22
CA SER A 263 20.28 8.67 -9.39
C SER A 263 19.61 9.86 -10.08
N ASP A 264 19.55 9.85 -11.41
CA ASP A 264 19.11 10.99 -12.20
C ASP A 264 17.60 11.02 -12.43
N TYR A 265 16.87 9.91 -12.36
CA TYR A 265 15.45 9.89 -12.73
C TYR A 265 14.51 10.47 -11.67
N CYS A 266 14.84 10.31 -10.40
CA CYS A 266 13.92 10.58 -9.30
C CYS A 266 14.51 11.53 -8.27
N ASP A 267 13.63 12.23 -7.56
CA ASP A 267 13.98 12.98 -6.36
C ASP A 267 14.11 12.03 -5.17
N GLN A 268 15.32 11.47 -4.97
CA GLN A 268 15.58 10.55 -3.85
C GLN A 268 15.39 11.20 -2.46
N PRO A 269 15.82 12.46 -2.22
CA PRO A 269 15.59 13.10 -0.92
C PRO A 269 14.14 13.50 -0.65
N GLY A 270 13.36 13.85 -1.68
CA GLY A 270 11.96 14.29 -1.52
C GLY A 270 11.77 15.67 -0.88
N CYS A 271 10.51 16.07 -0.71
CA CYS A 271 10.12 17.24 0.09
C CYS A 271 9.42 16.84 1.39
N ASP A 272 10.22 16.51 2.41
CA ASP A 272 9.74 15.88 3.64
C ASP A 272 9.13 16.87 4.63
N PHE A 273 8.07 16.42 5.31
CA PHE A 273 7.60 17.03 6.54
C PHE A 273 7.68 16.03 7.70
N ASN A 274 8.77 16.13 8.45
CA ASN A 274 8.93 15.49 9.76
C ASN A 274 8.80 16.55 10.85
N SER A 275 7.82 16.41 11.76
CA SER A 275 7.54 17.43 12.80
C SER A 275 8.74 17.77 13.68
N TYR A 276 9.55 16.76 14.04
CA TYR A 276 10.74 16.94 14.86
C TYR A 276 11.83 17.67 14.05
N ARG A 277 12.06 17.26 12.79
CA ARG A 277 13.00 17.93 11.86
C ARG A 277 12.61 19.38 11.59
N MET A 278 11.30 19.65 11.56
CA MET A 278 10.72 20.98 11.44
C MET A 278 10.73 21.77 12.76
N GLY A 279 11.36 21.27 13.82
CA GLY A 279 11.60 22.01 15.07
C GLY A 279 10.56 21.79 16.17
N ASP A 280 9.49 21.04 15.92
CA ASP A 280 8.52 20.68 16.97
C ASP A 280 8.83 19.31 17.58
N LYS A 281 9.76 19.32 18.54
CA LYS A 281 10.19 18.12 19.29
C LYS A 281 9.14 17.58 20.27
N SER A 282 8.02 18.28 20.44
CA SER A 282 6.96 17.94 21.41
C SER A 282 5.68 17.39 20.77
N PHE A 283 5.68 17.24 19.44
CA PHE A 283 4.47 16.90 18.71
C PHE A 283 4.22 15.40 18.63
N TYR A 284 5.18 14.61 18.17
CA TYR A 284 5.01 13.18 17.89
C TYR A 284 6.03 12.35 18.65
N GLY A 285 5.57 11.37 19.42
CA GLY A 285 6.43 10.49 20.22
C GLY A 285 5.70 9.92 21.45
N LYS A 286 6.40 9.13 22.25
CA LYS A 286 5.81 8.46 23.42
C LYS A 286 5.35 9.50 24.46
N GLY A 287 4.03 9.57 24.69
CA GLY A 287 3.40 10.49 25.63
C GLY A 287 3.35 11.95 25.15
N LEU A 288 3.59 12.21 23.86
CA LEU A 288 3.56 13.55 23.28
C LEU A 288 2.15 13.90 22.75
N THR A 289 2.03 15.01 21.99
CA THR A 289 0.75 15.50 21.47
C THR A 289 0.02 14.43 20.64
N VAL A 290 0.75 13.76 19.75
CA VAL A 290 0.40 12.50 19.12
C VAL A 290 1.19 11.41 19.86
N ASP A 291 0.49 10.68 20.74
CA ASP A 291 1.09 9.70 21.65
C ASP A 291 1.32 8.37 20.94
N THR A 292 2.58 8.03 20.67
CA THR A 292 2.93 6.79 19.96
C THR A 292 2.82 5.53 20.82
N ASN A 293 2.49 5.63 22.11
CA ASN A 293 2.13 4.46 22.93
C ASN A 293 0.75 3.90 22.59
N LYS A 294 -0.02 4.59 21.74
CA LYS A 294 -1.39 4.23 21.39
C LYS A 294 -1.57 4.27 19.89
N LYS A 295 -2.57 3.51 19.42
CA LYS A 295 -3.09 3.63 18.06
C LYS A 295 -3.51 5.07 17.76
N MET A 296 -3.29 5.50 16.53
CA MET A 296 -3.73 6.80 16.02
C MET A 296 -4.33 6.65 14.63
N THR A 297 -5.21 7.57 14.25
CA THR A 297 -5.65 7.73 12.86
C THR A 297 -4.78 8.79 12.19
N VAL A 298 -4.28 8.48 11.01
CA VAL A 298 -3.51 9.40 10.15
C VAL A 298 -4.36 9.73 8.94
N VAL A 299 -4.54 11.02 8.66
CA VAL A 299 -5.32 11.55 7.55
C VAL A 299 -4.40 12.37 6.65
N THR A 300 -4.39 12.09 5.36
CA THR A 300 -3.63 12.84 4.36
C THR A 300 -4.58 13.32 3.26
N GLN A 301 -4.55 14.62 2.98
CA GLN A 301 -5.42 15.26 1.97
C GLN A 301 -4.58 15.81 0.82
N PHE A 302 -5.00 15.55 -0.41
CA PHE A 302 -4.32 16.01 -1.62
C PHE A 302 -5.14 17.11 -2.28
N ILE A 303 -4.82 18.36 -1.96
CA ILE A 303 -5.62 19.51 -2.31
C ILE A 303 -5.28 19.98 -3.72
N THR A 304 -6.31 20.18 -4.53
CA THR A 304 -6.17 20.78 -5.86
C THR A 304 -6.66 22.24 -5.85
N ALA A 305 -6.09 23.05 -6.74
CA ALA A 305 -6.30 24.50 -6.81
C ALA A 305 -7.78 24.91 -6.95
N ASP A 306 -8.59 24.11 -7.63
CA ASP A 306 -10.01 24.36 -7.89
C ASP A 306 -10.95 23.46 -7.08
N GLY A 307 -10.41 22.62 -6.19
CA GLY A 307 -11.19 21.67 -5.39
C GLY A 307 -11.85 20.55 -6.20
N THR A 308 -11.36 20.26 -7.40
CA THR A 308 -11.83 19.15 -8.26
C THR A 308 -10.74 18.11 -8.50
N ALA A 309 -11.11 16.90 -8.90
CA ALA A 309 -10.16 15.84 -9.25
C ALA A 309 -9.29 16.17 -10.49
N ASN A 310 -9.64 17.20 -11.26
CA ASN A 310 -8.91 17.63 -12.46
C ASN A 310 -7.98 18.83 -12.20
N GLY A 311 -8.25 19.63 -11.17
CA GLY A 311 -7.42 20.78 -10.81
C GLY A 311 -5.99 20.39 -10.47
N ALA A 312 -5.05 21.33 -10.58
CA ALA A 312 -3.65 21.09 -10.25
C ALA A 312 -3.47 20.85 -8.75
N LEU A 313 -2.73 19.81 -8.34
CA LEU A 313 -2.30 19.60 -6.97
C LEU A 313 -1.48 20.80 -6.48
N THR A 314 -1.85 21.35 -5.32
CA THR A 314 -1.20 22.53 -4.74
C THR A 314 -0.70 22.31 -3.32
N GLU A 315 -1.26 21.34 -2.59
CA GLU A 315 -0.96 21.16 -1.18
C GLU A 315 -1.22 19.71 -0.74
N ILE A 316 -0.34 19.17 0.11
CA ILE A 316 -0.54 17.91 0.82
C ILE A 316 -0.65 18.22 2.31
N ARG A 317 -1.83 18.00 2.88
CA ARG A 317 -2.13 18.30 4.30
C ARG A 317 -2.18 17.05 5.15
N ARG A 318 -1.83 17.21 6.42
CA ARG A 318 -1.80 16.15 7.43
C ARG A 318 -2.72 16.49 8.61
N ILE A 319 -3.49 15.51 9.06
CA ILE A 319 -4.31 15.57 10.26
C ILE A 319 -4.15 14.24 11.00
N TYR A 320 -4.23 14.28 12.33
CA TYR A 320 -4.29 13.09 13.18
C TYR A 320 -5.61 13.05 13.94
N VAL A 321 -6.06 11.84 14.30
CA VAL A 321 -7.13 11.66 15.28
C VAL A 321 -6.66 10.64 16.32
N GLN A 322 -6.72 11.01 17.60
CA GLN A 322 -6.36 10.12 18.69
C GLN A 322 -7.28 10.35 19.89
N ASP A 323 -7.74 9.26 20.51
CA ASP A 323 -8.70 9.31 21.63
C ASP A 323 -9.94 10.19 21.31
N GLY A 324 -10.41 10.12 20.05
CA GLY A 324 -11.56 10.90 19.54
C GLY A 324 -11.29 12.39 19.28
N LYS A 325 -10.06 12.87 19.49
CA LYS A 325 -9.68 14.28 19.29
C LYS A 325 -8.98 14.45 17.95
N VAL A 326 -9.43 15.43 17.16
CA VAL A 326 -8.73 15.87 15.95
C VAL A 326 -7.54 16.73 16.36
N ILE A 327 -6.36 16.38 15.83
CA ILE A 327 -5.08 17.04 16.07
C ILE A 327 -4.57 17.52 14.72
N GLN A 328 -4.48 18.84 14.53
CA GLN A 328 -3.86 19.40 13.32
C GLN A 328 -2.37 19.11 13.31
N ASN A 329 -1.77 19.07 12.11
CA ASN A 329 -0.32 18.89 11.99
C ASN A 329 0.45 19.95 12.81
N SER A 330 1.68 19.62 13.18
CA SER A 330 2.58 20.61 13.76
C SER A 330 2.88 21.72 12.77
N LYS A 331 3.35 22.85 13.28
CA LYS A 331 3.90 23.93 12.47
C LYS A 331 5.41 23.91 12.55
N THR A 332 6.07 24.31 11.47
CA THR A 332 7.51 24.55 11.46
C THR A 332 7.88 25.58 12.54
N LYS A 333 8.97 25.28 13.25
CA LYS A 333 9.59 26.07 14.33
C LYS A 333 11.10 26.20 14.09
N VAL A 334 11.46 26.53 12.86
CA VAL A 334 12.86 26.71 12.44
C VAL A 334 13.16 28.18 12.26
N SER A 335 14.25 28.66 12.88
CA SER A 335 14.70 30.05 12.74
C SER A 335 14.96 30.39 11.26
N GLY A 336 14.41 31.51 10.78
CA GLY A 336 14.56 31.95 9.40
C GLY A 336 13.60 31.31 8.40
N MET A 337 12.59 30.55 8.87
CA MET A 337 11.54 29.96 8.05
C MET A 337 10.16 30.40 8.55
N ASP A 338 9.23 30.68 7.63
CA ASP A 338 7.81 30.90 7.96
C ASP A 338 7.21 29.66 8.66
N ALA A 339 6.07 29.85 9.33
CA ALA A 339 5.29 28.75 9.90
C ALA A 339 4.46 28.05 8.81
N TYR A 340 4.80 26.79 8.50
CA TYR A 340 4.08 25.89 7.59
C TYR A 340 3.60 24.66 8.35
N ASP A 341 2.45 24.09 7.97
CA ASP A 341 1.89 22.84 8.51
C ASP A 341 1.50 21.84 7.41
N SER A 342 1.90 22.12 6.16
CA SER A 342 1.60 21.30 4.99
C SER A 342 2.73 21.36 3.96
N VAL A 343 2.74 20.39 3.05
CA VAL A 343 3.71 20.34 1.95
C VAL A 343 3.14 21.11 0.76
N THR A 344 3.82 22.18 0.39
CA THR A 344 3.58 23.03 -0.79
C THR A 344 4.91 23.32 -1.47
N ASP A 345 4.94 23.69 -2.76
CA ASP A 345 6.20 24.08 -3.41
C ASP A 345 6.91 25.24 -2.67
N LYS A 346 6.14 26.16 -2.04
CA LYS A 346 6.67 27.24 -1.20
C LYS A 346 7.35 26.70 0.06
N PHE A 347 6.70 25.77 0.77
CA PHE A 347 7.31 25.08 1.91
C PHE A 347 8.59 24.37 1.51
N CYS A 348 8.57 23.60 0.42
CA CYS A 348 9.74 22.86 -0.07
C CYS A 348 10.91 23.79 -0.36
N ALA A 349 10.67 24.91 -1.07
CA ALA A 349 11.70 25.89 -1.35
C ALA A 349 12.28 26.51 -0.07
N ALA A 350 11.42 26.94 0.86
CA ALA A 350 11.86 27.52 2.13
C ALA A 350 12.66 26.52 2.97
N GLN A 351 12.15 25.30 3.15
CA GLN A 351 12.80 24.22 3.88
C GLN A 351 14.20 23.92 3.31
N LYS A 352 14.30 23.67 2.00
CA LYS A 352 15.57 23.30 1.36
C LYS A 352 16.58 24.43 1.43
N THR A 353 16.15 25.69 1.25
CA THR A 353 17.02 26.86 1.45
C THR A 353 17.50 26.98 2.91
N THR A 354 16.61 26.88 3.89
CA THR A 354 16.97 27.03 5.31
C THR A 354 17.90 25.92 5.79
N PHE A 355 17.75 24.70 5.28
CA PHE A 355 18.61 23.56 5.64
C PHE A 355 19.88 23.46 4.79
N ASN A 356 20.03 24.33 3.79
CA ASN A 356 21.10 24.28 2.80
C ASN A 356 21.15 22.93 2.05
N ASP A 357 19.97 22.36 1.78
CA ASP A 357 19.78 21.17 0.97
C ASP A 357 19.58 21.56 -0.51
N GLN A 358 20.01 20.71 -1.44
CA GLN A 358 19.64 20.89 -2.85
C GLN A 358 18.14 20.65 -3.04
N ASN A 359 17.46 21.57 -3.74
CA ASN A 359 16.04 21.43 -4.03
C ASN A 359 15.81 20.55 -5.28
N VAL A 360 16.14 19.27 -5.17
CA VAL A 360 15.94 18.28 -6.23
C VAL A 360 14.45 18.12 -6.56
N PHE A 361 13.57 18.21 -5.56
CA PHE A 361 12.11 18.25 -5.71
C PHE A 361 11.65 19.26 -6.77
N ALA A 362 12.06 20.53 -6.65
CA ALA A 362 11.74 21.57 -7.62
C ALA A 362 12.37 21.28 -9.00
N ASN A 363 13.61 20.78 -9.03
CA ASN A 363 14.28 20.38 -10.28
C ASN A 363 13.56 19.23 -11.01
N LYS A 364 12.81 18.39 -10.28
CA LYS A 364 11.94 17.32 -10.81
C LYS A 364 10.51 17.78 -11.08
N GLY A 365 10.23 19.08 -10.98
CA GLY A 365 8.94 19.69 -11.28
C GLY A 365 7.95 19.72 -10.11
N GLY A 366 8.41 19.39 -8.90
CA GLY A 366 7.67 19.55 -7.65
C GLY A 366 6.26 18.95 -7.66
N LEU A 367 5.30 19.64 -7.05
CA LEU A 367 3.92 19.17 -6.98
C LEU A 367 3.25 19.06 -8.35
N ALA A 368 3.71 19.80 -9.37
CA ALA A 368 3.17 19.66 -10.73
C ALA A 368 3.53 18.33 -11.39
N THR A 369 4.67 17.72 -11.04
CA THR A 369 5.01 16.35 -11.47
C THR A 369 4.23 15.32 -10.67
N MET A 370 4.09 15.51 -9.35
CA MET A 370 3.23 14.67 -8.51
C MET A 370 1.78 14.67 -9.01
N ASP A 371 1.24 15.82 -9.41
CA ASP A 371 -0.10 15.98 -9.98
C ASP A 371 -0.34 15.03 -11.17
N LYS A 372 0.58 15.06 -12.14
CA LYS A 372 0.52 14.23 -13.34
C LYS A 372 0.60 12.75 -13.00
N SER A 373 1.39 12.40 -12.00
CA SER A 373 1.53 11.03 -11.53
C SER A 373 0.24 10.54 -10.83
N PHE A 374 -0.32 11.33 -9.92
CA PHE A 374 -1.54 11.00 -9.17
C PHE A 374 -2.77 10.81 -10.07
N ALA A 375 -2.82 11.47 -11.23
CA ALA A 375 -3.90 11.30 -12.20
C ALA A 375 -3.95 9.90 -12.82
N LYS A 376 -2.82 9.18 -12.88
CA LYS A 376 -2.73 7.85 -13.50
C LYS A 376 -3.22 6.73 -12.59
N GLY A 377 -3.08 6.93 -11.28
CA GLY A 377 -3.37 5.93 -10.26
C GLY A 377 -2.09 5.32 -9.70
N HIS A 378 -2.09 5.08 -8.39
CA HIS A 378 -0.95 4.53 -7.66
C HIS A 378 -1.32 3.27 -6.91
N VAL A 379 -0.36 2.38 -6.70
CA VAL A 379 -0.50 1.17 -5.90
C VAL A 379 -0.20 1.50 -4.44
N LEU A 380 -1.06 1.06 -3.53
CA LEU A 380 -0.81 1.17 -2.08
C LEU A 380 0.19 0.10 -1.64
N VAL A 381 1.24 0.54 -0.95
CA VAL A 381 2.30 -0.30 -0.38
C VAL A 381 2.29 -0.18 1.15
N LEU A 382 2.46 -1.30 1.83
CA LEU A 382 2.63 -1.37 3.29
C LEU A 382 3.86 -2.21 3.60
N SER A 383 4.75 -1.75 4.48
CA SER A 383 5.99 -2.44 4.77
C SER A 383 6.46 -2.27 6.22
N ILE A 384 7.41 -3.12 6.60
CA ILE A 384 8.24 -2.97 7.78
C ILE A 384 9.69 -3.33 7.42
N TRP A 385 10.63 -2.46 7.75
CA TRP A 385 12.03 -2.62 7.36
C TRP A 385 12.99 -1.88 8.31
N ASP A 386 14.24 -2.32 8.29
CA ASP A 386 15.42 -1.63 8.82
C ASP A 386 16.35 -1.23 7.68
N ASP A 387 17.26 -0.30 7.94
CA ASP A 387 18.00 0.39 6.89
C ASP A 387 19.49 0.05 6.91
N HIS A 388 19.90 -0.78 5.95
CA HIS A 388 21.30 -1.18 5.76
C HIS A 388 22.21 -0.09 5.16
N ALA A 389 21.66 1.04 4.70
CA ALA A 389 22.42 2.13 4.11
C ALA A 389 22.74 3.24 5.12
N ALA A 390 21.75 3.63 5.93
CA ALA A 390 21.88 4.77 6.85
C ALA A 390 21.27 4.53 8.24
N ASN A 391 20.99 3.28 8.62
CA ASN A 391 20.52 2.87 9.95
C ASN A 391 19.25 3.61 10.42
N MET A 392 18.42 4.08 9.48
CA MET A 392 17.20 4.87 9.73
C MET A 392 17.46 6.25 10.36
N LEU A 393 18.72 6.67 10.46
CA LEU A 393 19.10 7.91 11.14
C LEU A 393 18.54 9.15 10.46
N TRP A 394 18.28 9.05 9.14
CA TRP A 394 17.66 10.12 8.38
C TRP A 394 16.22 10.41 8.81
N LEU A 395 15.53 9.44 9.43
CA LEU A 395 14.17 9.55 9.95
C LEU A 395 14.16 9.95 11.43
N ASP A 396 14.94 9.29 12.29
CA ASP A 396 14.71 9.31 13.75
C ASP A 396 15.88 9.79 14.63
N SER A 397 17.00 10.20 14.03
CA SER A 397 18.23 10.59 14.73
C SER A 397 18.78 11.92 14.21
N ASP A 398 20.01 12.28 14.58
CA ASP A 398 20.80 13.31 13.92
C ASP A 398 21.46 12.75 12.65
N TYR A 399 21.23 13.40 11.50
CA TYR A 399 21.84 13.01 10.22
C TYR A 399 22.19 14.24 9.37
N PRO A 400 23.36 14.26 8.69
CA PRO A 400 24.40 13.24 8.71
C PRO A 400 25.11 13.15 10.07
N VAL A 401 25.64 11.97 10.39
CA VAL A 401 26.33 11.73 11.67
C VAL A 401 27.53 12.68 11.82
N GLY A 402 27.65 13.29 13.00
CA GLY A 402 28.72 14.25 13.32
C GLY A 402 28.41 15.72 12.95
N ALA A 403 27.31 15.99 12.24
CA ALA A 403 26.83 17.36 12.06
C ALA A 403 26.29 17.94 13.38
N SER A 404 26.38 19.26 13.53
CA SER A 404 25.85 19.94 14.72
C SER A 404 24.33 19.83 14.80
N THR A 405 23.79 19.41 15.94
CA THR A 405 22.33 19.31 16.16
C THR A 405 21.63 20.67 16.19
N THR A 406 22.39 21.76 16.30
CA THR A 406 21.88 23.14 16.19
C THR A 406 21.74 23.61 14.74
N THR A 407 22.33 22.90 13.77
CA THR A 407 22.15 23.19 12.35
C THR A 407 20.74 22.76 11.92
N PRO A 408 19.91 23.67 11.38
CA PRO A 408 18.57 23.34 10.88
C PRO A 408 18.57 22.13 9.95
N GLY A 409 17.64 21.20 10.18
CA GLY A 409 17.48 19.99 9.36
C GLY A 409 18.32 18.79 9.76
N VAL A 410 19.30 18.95 10.66
CA VAL A 410 20.15 17.84 11.12
C VAL A 410 19.41 16.90 12.07
N ALA A 411 18.71 17.41 13.09
CA ALA A 411 18.04 16.59 14.08
C ALA A 411 16.64 16.18 13.59
N ARG A 412 16.38 14.87 13.39
CA ARG A 412 15.10 14.33 12.87
C ARG A 412 14.30 13.52 13.87
N GLY A 413 14.92 13.12 14.98
CA GLY A 413 14.26 12.50 16.11
C GLY A 413 15.17 12.47 17.34
N ALA A 414 14.78 11.69 18.34
CA ALA A 414 15.49 11.58 19.62
C ALA A 414 16.36 10.32 19.73
N CYS A 415 16.49 9.52 18.67
CA CYS A 415 17.32 8.33 18.67
C CYS A 415 18.80 8.69 18.67
N ALA A 416 19.62 7.79 19.24
CA ALA A 416 21.06 7.96 19.24
C ALA A 416 21.64 7.71 17.84
N THR A 417 22.72 8.42 17.47
CA THR A 417 23.41 8.23 16.19
C THR A 417 24.08 6.86 16.03
N SER A 418 24.20 6.09 17.12
CA SER A 418 24.66 4.69 17.12
C SER A 418 23.52 3.67 17.04
N SER A 419 22.27 4.10 16.92
CA SER A 419 21.11 3.21 16.82
C SER A 419 20.89 2.68 15.39
N GLY A 420 19.97 1.73 15.25
CA GLY A 420 19.45 1.27 13.96
C GLY A 420 20.40 0.45 13.11
N VAL A 421 21.53 0.00 13.64
CA VAL A 421 22.36 -1.01 12.98
C VAL A 421 21.52 -2.28 12.78
N PRO A 422 21.33 -2.77 11.54
CA PRO A 422 20.44 -3.91 11.24
C PRO A 422 20.66 -5.13 12.14
N ALA A 423 21.91 -5.61 12.22
CA ALA A 423 22.27 -6.75 13.05
C ALA A 423 21.91 -6.57 14.54
N ASP A 424 22.03 -5.35 15.07
CA ASP A 424 21.69 -5.07 16.47
C ASP A 424 20.18 -5.04 16.67
N ILE A 425 19.43 -4.43 15.74
CA ILE A 425 17.97 -4.28 15.88
C ILE A 425 17.21 -5.58 15.58
N GLU A 426 17.66 -6.37 14.61
CA GLU A 426 17.16 -7.73 14.35
C GLU A 426 17.29 -8.63 15.59
N ALA A 427 18.40 -8.51 16.31
CA ALA A 427 18.66 -9.28 17.52
C ALA A 427 17.90 -8.73 18.74
N ALA A 428 17.87 -7.41 18.93
CA ALA A 428 17.30 -6.77 20.11
C ALA A 428 15.77 -6.65 20.05
N SER A 429 15.19 -6.49 18.85
CA SER A 429 13.76 -6.22 18.65
C SER A 429 13.09 -7.17 17.65
N PRO A 430 13.32 -8.50 17.69
CA PRO A 430 12.76 -9.43 16.71
C PRO A 430 11.22 -9.50 16.73
N ASN A 431 10.61 -9.11 17.85
CA ASN A 431 9.16 -9.07 18.00
C ASN A 431 8.55 -7.71 17.67
N ALA A 432 9.32 -6.75 17.17
CA ALA A 432 8.79 -5.48 16.68
C ALA A 432 7.76 -5.74 15.57
N SER A 433 6.76 -4.86 15.50
CA SER A 433 5.66 -4.99 14.56
C SER A 433 4.95 -3.66 14.34
N VAL A 434 4.38 -3.50 13.16
CA VAL A 434 3.44 -2.41 12.84
C VAL A 434 2.07 -3.00 12.53
N THR A 435 1.00 -2.32 12.95
CA THR A 435 -0.36 -2.67 12.54
C THR A 435 -1.01 -1.51 11.81
N PHE A 436 -1.40 -1.73 10.56
CA PHE A 436 -2.20 -0.80 9.76
C PHE A 436 -3.64 -1.30 9.70
N SER A 437 -4.63 -0.44 9.90
CA SER A 437 -6.03 -0.86 9.91
C SER A 437 -6.97 0.25 9.47
N ASN A 438 -8.25 -0.08 9.27
CA ASN A 438 -9.30 0.91 9.05
C ASN A 438 -8.98 1.87 7.89
N ILE A 439 -8.45 1.32 6.79
CA ILE A 439 -8.08 2.10 5.60
C ILE A 439 -9.36 2.67 4.98
N LYS A 440 -9.34 3.98 4.72
CA LYS A 440 -10.42 4.75 4.10
C LYS A 440 -9.88 5.65 3.02
N PHE A 441 -10.60 5.76 1.91
CA PHE A 441 -10.24 6.61 0.79
C PHE A 441 -11.47 7.27 0.19
N GLY A 442 -11.46 8.58 -0.01
CA GLY A 442 -12.64 9.29 -0.50
C GLY A 442 -12.49 10.79 -0.63
N ASP A 443 -13.64 11.47 -0.70
CA ASP A 443 -13.70 12.94 -0.75
C ASP A 443 -13.02 13.56 0.49
N ILE A 444 -12.39 14.72 0.31
CA ILE A 444 -11.76 15.47 1.42
C ILE A 444 -12.79 15.76 2.54
N GLY A 445 -12.48 15.33 3.76
CA GLY A 445 -13.34 15.46 4.94
C GLY A 445 -14.39 14.35 5.09
N SER A 446 -14.28 13.24 4.36
CA SER A 446 -15.23 12.12 4.44
C SER A 446 -14.73 10.93 5.26
N THR A 447 -13.45 10.88 5.62
CA THR A 447 -12.85 9.66 6.21
C THR A 447 -12.66 9.72 7.73
N TYR A 448 -12.82 10.90 8.36
CA TYR A 448 -12.65 11.10 9.81
C TYR A 448 -13.74 11.99 10.43
N GLY A 449 -14.00 11.84 11.74
CA GLY A 449 -15.04 12.58 12.47
C GLY A 449 -16.44 11.93 12.49
N SER A 450 -17.42 12.61 13.09
CA SER A 450 -18.79 12.11 13.36
C SER A 450 -19.66 11.81 12.13
N GLY A 451 -19.17 12.10 10.92
CA GLY A 451 -19.80 11.70 9.65
C GLY A 451 -19.33 10.33 9.10
N SER A 452 -18.36 9.67 9.74
CA SER A 452 -17.72 8.45 9.20
C SER A 452 -18.32 7.13 9.70
N THR A 453 -19.54 7.15 10.24
CA THR A 453 -20.28 5.93 10.58
C THR A 453 -20.48 5.10 9.30
N PRO A 454 -20.10 3.81 9.27
CA PRO A 454 -20.31 2.97 8.09
C PRO A 454 -21.80 2.91 7.77
N THR A 455 -22.22 3.53 6.68
CA THR A 455 -23.51 3.27 6.06
C THR A 455 -23.37 1.96 5.30
N THR A 456 -23.86 0.87 5.89
CA THR A 456 -24.10 -0.37 5.15
C THR A 456 -24.97 -0.02 3.94
N PRO A 457 -24.62 -0.42 2.70
CA PRO A 457 -25.50 -0.20 1.56
C PRO A 457 -26.77 -1.04 1.76
N THR A 458 -27.83 -0.43 2.27
CA THR A 458 -29.19 -0.96 2.17
C THR A 458 -29.69 -0.76 0.76
N THR A 459 -29.26 -1.62 -0.16
CA THR A 459 -30.11 -1.99 -1.30
C THR A 459 -31.06 -3.07 -0.81
N SER A 460 -32.25 -2.66 -0.38
CA SER A 460 -33.54 -3.35 -0.51
C SER A 460 -34.56 -2.69 0.42
N ALA A 461 -35.74 -2.38 -0.11
CA ALA A 461 -36.93 -2.08 0.67
C ALA A 461 -37.19 -3.17 1.72
N PRO A 462 -37.93 -2.89 2.81
CA PRO A 462 -38.10 -3.83 3.91
C PRO A 462 -38.66 -5.15 3.39
N ALA A 463 -37.93 -6.24 3.60
CA ALA A 463 -38.53 -7.57 3.55
C ALA A 463 -39.51 -7.65 4.71
N THR A 464 -40.79 -7.40 4.44
CA THR A 464 -41.88 -7.75 5.33
C THR A 464 -41.82 -9.26 5.53
N THR A 465 -41.45 -9.69 6.73
CA THR A 465 -41.69 -11.05 7.20
C THR A 465 -43.20 -11.26 7.35
N THR A 466 -43.87 -11.57 6.24
CA THR A 466 -45.21 -12.17 6.33
C THR A 466 -45.03 -13.61 6.75
N THR A 467 -45.21 -13.86 8.04
CA THR A 467 -45.62 -15.17 8.54
C THR A 467 -46.89 -15.53 7.78
N ALA A 468 -46.80 -16.47 6.84
CA ALA A 468 -47.98 -17.03 6.21
C ALA A 468 -48.79 -17.75 7.30
N SER A 469 -49.88 -17.13 7.77
CA SER A 469 -50.84 -17.82 8.63
C SER A 469 -51.53 -18.89 7.80
N SER A 470 -51.19 -20.16 8.03
CA SER A 470 -51.93 -21.29 7.49
C SER A 470 -53.30 -21.35 8.15
N GLY A 471 -54.37 -21.31 7.35
CA GLY A 471 -55.75 -21.37 7.83
C GLY A 471 -56.77 -20.98 6.77
N THR A 472 -58.05 -21.29 7.00
CA THR A 472 -59.18 -20.78 6.22
C THR A 472 -60.02 -19.83 7.08
N VAL A 473 -60.64 -18.83 6.46
CA VAL A 473 -61.46 -17.81 7.12
C VAL A 473 -62.92 -18.26 7.11
N ALA A 474 -63.58 -18.21 8.27
CA ALA A 474 -65.00 -18.56 8.38
C ALA A 474 -65.90 -17.57 7.61
N HIS A 475 -67.16 -17.96 7.34
CA HIS A 475 -68.17 -17.05 6.77
C HIS A 475 -68.23 -15.74 7.56
N TYR A 476 -68.27 -14.61 6.84
CA TYR A 476 -68.22 -13.25 7.37
C TYR A 476 -66.87 -12.81 7.98
N GLY A 477 -65.82 -13.63 7.94
CA GLY A 477 -64.48 -13.21 8.36
C GLY A 477 -63.77 -12.36 7.30
N GLN A 478 -62.88 -11.46 7.73
CA GLN A 478 -62.05 -10.67 6.82
C GLN A 478 -61.03 -11.60 6.13
N CYS A 479 -60.95 -11.52 4.81
CA CYS A 479 -60.07 -12.36 3.98
C CYS A 479 -59.16 -11.54 3.06
N GLY A 480 -59.18 -10.21 3.18
CA GLY A 480 -58.34 -9.32 2.40
C GLY A 480 -58.53 -7.84 2.75
N GLY A 481 -57.74 -6.99 2.10
CA GLY A 481 -57.69 -5.54 2.32
C GLY A 481 -56.26 -5.03 2.49
N ILE A 482 -55.99 -3.78 2.08
CA ILE A 482 -54.68 -3.15 2.29
C ILE A 482 -54.31 -3.18 3.79
N GLY A 483 -53.16 -3.79 4.10
CA GLY A 483 -52.65 -3.94 5.47
C GLY A 483 -53.10 -5.21 6.21
N TYR A 484 -53.98 -6.03 5.64
CA TYR A 484 -54.41 -7.29 6.24
C TYR A 484 -53.33 -8.39 6.06
N THR A 485 -52.95 -9.05 7.15
CA THR A 485 -51.88 -10.07 7.18
C THR A 485 -52.36 -11.48 7.55
N GLY A 486 -53.68 -11.69 7.70
CA GLY A 486 -54.26 -12.99 8.03
C GLY A 486 -54.57 -13.89 6.82
N PRO A 487 -55.23 -15.04 7.02
CA PRO A 487 -55.51 -15.98 5.93
C PRO A 487 -56.46 -15.37 4.88
N THR A 488 -56.27 -15.72 3.61
CA THR A 488 -57.03 -15.15 2.48
C THR A 488 -58.01 -16.13 1.83
N ALA A 489 -57.93 -17.42 2.18
CA ALA A 489 -58.83 -18.46 1.68
C ALA A 489 -60.03 -18.63 2.61
N CYS A 490 -61.25 -18.58 2.08
CA CYS A 490 -62.47 -18.82 2.86
C CYS A 490 -62.75 -20.32 3.03
N VAL A 491 -63.41 -20.69 4.13
CA VAL A 491 -63.97 -22.04 4.30
C VAL A 491 -65.03 -22.27 3.22
N SER A 492 -65.00 -23.43 2.56
CA SER A 492 -66.03 -23.82 1.58
C SER A 492 -67.43 -23.81 2.22
N PRO A 493 -68.47 -23.27 1.56
CA PRO A 493 -68.54 -22.88 0.14
C PRO A 493 -68.26 -21.39 -0.13
N TYR A 494 -67.79 -20.63 0.85
CA TYR A 494 -67.71 -19.17 0.78
C TYR A 494 -66.52 -18.71 -0.06
N THR A 495 -66.63 -17.49 -0.58
CA THR A 495 -65.57 -16.86 -1.39
C THR A 495 -65.21 -15.49 -0.85
N CYS A 496 -63.95 -15.08 -1.05
CA CYS A 496 -63.49 -13.80 -0.56
C CYS A 496 -63.99 -12.67 -1.48
N VAL A 497 -64.99 -11.91 -1.04
CA VAL A 497 -65.60 -10.82 -1.80
C VAL A 497 -65.01 -9.49 -1.35
N LYS A 498 -64.53 -8.68 -2.29
CA LYS A 498 -63.99 -7.34 -2.02
C LYS A 498 -65.13 -6.35 -1.76
N ASN A 499 -65.14 -5.73 -0.59
CA ASN A 499 -66.08 -4.65 -0.25
C ASN A 499 -65.45 -3.26 -0.38
N GLY A 500 -64.12 -3.16 -0.32
CA GLY A 500 -63.37 -1.92 -0.53
C GLY A 500 -61.86 -2.17 -0.56
N ASP A 501 -61.06 -1.14 -0.83
CA ASP A 501 -59.60 -1.28 -0.96
C ASP A 501 -58.93 -1.75 0.34
N TYR A 502 -59.53 -1.43 1.48
CA TYR A 502 -59.03 -1.79 2.81
C TYR A 502 -59.73 -3.02 3.42
N TYR A 503 -60.73 -3.61 2.74
CA TYR A 503 -61.52 -4.69 3.34
C TYR A 503 -62.19 -5.63 2.31
N SER A 504 -61.95 -6.93 2.48
CA SER A 504 -62.64 -8.03 1.80
C SER A 504 -63.13 -9.05 2.83
N GLN A 505 -64.28 -9.68 2.58
CA GLN A 505 -64.95 -10.57 3.52
C GLN A 505 -65.39 -11.88 2.85
N CYS A 506 -65.36 -13.00 3.58
CA CYS A 506 -65.92 -14.25 3.11
C CYS A 506 -67.45 -14.19 3.09
N LEU A 507 -68.06 -14.40 1.93
CA LEU A 507 -69.52 -14.43 1.70
C LEU A 507 -69.94 -15.65 0.87
#